data_AF-B8BBU7-F1
#
_entry.id   AF-B8BBU7-F1
#
_cell.length_a   1.000
_cell.length_b   1.000
_cell.length_c   1.000
_cell.angle_alpha   90.00
_cell.angle_beta   90.00
_cell.angle_gamma   90.00
#
_symmetry.space_group_name_H-M   'P 1'
#
loop_
_entity.id
_entity.type
_entity.pdbx_description
1 polymer ?
#
loop_
_entity_poly.entity_id
_entity_poly.type
_entity_poly.pdbx_seq_one_letter_code
_entity_poly.pdbx_strand_id
1 'polypeptide(L)'
;MAISRRSSMLLVMALVLGTVSLATAASGVATFYTQYTPSACYGNRNMGNMVAAANDRLYNNGAVCGRCYAVKCAGAAAGGGGGNPCTGASVTVKMVDNCASSDGCTSTIDLSREAFAKIANLDAGVIRITYNPTVCP
;
A
#
# COMPACT_ATOMS: atom_id res chain seq x y z
N MET A 1 22.95 -58.98 -10.35
CA MET A 1 23.52 -57.82 -9.66
C MET A 1 22.36 -57.00 -9.09
N ALA A 2 22.16 -57.05 -7.77
CA ALA A 2 21.06 -56.34 -7.10
C ALA A 2 21.52 -54.89 -6.81
N ILE A 3 20.89 -53.92 -7.46
CA ILE A 3 21.09 -52.51 -7.14
C ILE A 3 20.28 -52.18 -5.88
N SER A 4 21.00 -51.80 -4.83
CA SER A 4 20.51 -51.47 -3.49
C SER A 4 19.59 -50.25 -3.51
N ARG A 5 18.33 -50.43 -3.11
CA ARG A 5 17.29 -49.39 -2.99
C ARG A 5 17.52 -48.39 -1.84
N ARG A 6 18.60 -48.52 -1.07
CA ARG A 6 18.81 -47.74 0.16
C ARG A 6 19.49 -46.37 -0.08
N SER A 7 20.15 -46.17 -1.22
CA SER A 7 20.87 -44.91 -1.50
C SER A 7 20.02 -43.81 -2.15
N SER A 8 18.83 -44.13 -2.67
CA SER A 8 17.97 -43.12 -3.33
C SER A 8 17.11 -42.30 -2.37
N MET A 9 16.89 -42.74 -1.13
CA MET A 9 16.11 -41.94 -0.16
C MET A 9 16.91 -40.75 0.41
N LEU A 10 18.24 -40.88 0.52
CA LEU A 10 19.07 -39.81 1.08
C LEU A 10 19.32 -38.65 0.10
N LEU A 11 19.16 -38.87 -1.21
CA LEU A 11 19.39 -37.82 -2.22
C LEU A 11 18.16 -36.93 -2.47
N VAL A 12 16.95 -37.40 -2.12
CA VAL A 12 15.71 -36.66 -2.36
C VAL A 12 15.37 -35.72 -1.19
N MET A 13 15.96 -35.95 -0.01
CA MET A 13 15.74 -35.15 1.19
C MET A 13 16.60 -33.88 1.27
N ALA A 14 17.44 -33.61 0.27
CA ALA A 14 18.28 -32.41 0.19
C ALA A 14 17.74 -31.32 -0.77
N LEU A 15 16.63 -31.57 -1.48
CA LEU A 15 16.10 -30.66 -2.50
C LEU A 15 14.81 -29.94 -2.08
N VAL A 16 14.66 -29.66 -0.78
CA VAL A 16 13.60 -28.79 -0.26
C VAL A 16 14.26 -27.67 0.55
N LEU A 17 15.20 -26.94 -0.07
CA LEU A 17 15.58 -25.62 0.45
C LEU A 17 14.38 -24.71 0.22
N GLY A 18 13.59 -24.51 1.27
CA GLY A 18 12.41 -23.67 1.27
C GLY A 18 12.73 -22.30 0.66
N THR A 19 12.03 -21.95 -0.41
CA THR A 19 12.01 -20.59 -0.92
C THR A 19 11.28 -19.73 0.11
N VAL A 20 12.00 -19.20 1.08
CA VAL A 20 11.49 -18.15 1.97
C VAL A 20 11.27 -16.93 1.08
N SER A 21 10.05 -16.74 0.61
CA SER A 21 9.66 -15.54 -0.12
C SER A 21 9.76 -14.35 0.83
N LEU A 22 10.81 -13.55 0.68
CA LEU A 22 10.90 -12.24 1.30
C LEU A 22 9.82 -11.36 0.66
N ALA A 23 8.68 -11.20 1.33
CA ALA A 23 7.67 -10.25 0.93
C ALA A 23 8.20 -8.84 1.19
N THR A 24 8.70 -8.17 0.15
CA THR A 24 9.08 -6.76 0.23
C THR A 24 7.82 -5.90 0.15
N ALA A 25 7.61 -5.04 1.15
CA ALA A 25 6.52 -4.06 1.10
C ALA A 25 6.79 -3.07 -0.04
N ALA A 26 5.76 -2.75 -0.82
CA ALA A 26 5.88 -1.72 -1.83
C ALA A 26 6.13 -0.37 -1.15
N SER A 27 6.86 0.52 -1.82
CA SER A 27 7.20 1.84 -1.31
C SER A 27 6.70 2.92 -2.25
N GLY A 28 6.32 4.07 -1.71
CA GLY A 28 5.81 5.18 -2.47
C GLY A 28 5.78 6.47 -1.66
N VAL A 29 5.08 7.46 -2.21
CA VAL A 29 4.82 8.75 -1.56
C VAL A 29 3.33 8.86 -1.29
N ALA A 30 2.95 9.41 -0.13
CA ALA A 30 1.56 9.70 0.19
C ALA A 30 1.34 11.17 0.49
N THR A 31 0.21 11.68 0.05
CA THR A 31 -0.40 12.97 0.41
C THR A 31 -1.75 12.71 1.06
N PHE A 32 -2.54 13.77 1.29
CA PHE A 32 -3.94 13.61 1.65
C PHE A 32 -4.88 14.57 0.91
N TYR A 33 -6.14 14.13 0.79
CA TYR A 33 -7.25 14.88 0.24
C TYR A 33 -8.42 14.93 1.22
N THR A 34 -9.44 15.75 0.92
CA THR A 34 -10.53 16.07 1.87
C THR A 34 -11.95 15.89 1.32
N GLN A 35 -12.09 15.61 0.03
CA GLN A 35 -13.39 15.34 -0.59
C GLN A 35 -13.38 13.92 -1.17
N TYR A 36 -14.22 13.03 -0.62
CA TYR A 36 -14.20 11.60 -0.95
C TYR A 36 -15.29 11.16 -1.94
N THR A 37 -16.15 12.10 -2.36
CA THR A 37 -17.22 11.87 -3.33
C THR A 37 -17.35 13.06 -4.30
N PRO A 38 -17.67 12.81 -5.59
CA PRO A 38 -17.74 11.50 -6.21
C PRO A 38 -16.35 10.86 -6.31
N SER A 39 -16.27 9.53 -6.20
CA SER A 39 -15.03 8.78 -6.38
C SER A 39 -15.05 8.01 -7.71
N ALA A 40 -13.89 7.81 -8.33
CA ALA A 40 -13.76 7.10 -9.61
C ALA A 40 -14.35 5.68 -9.58
N CYS A 41 -14.22 4.97 -8.45
CA CYS A 41 -14.72 3.59 -8.33
C CYS A 41 -16.23 3.50 -8.03
N TYR A 42 -16.81 4.49 -7.32
CA TYR A 42 -18.14 4.33 -6.71
C TYR A 42 -19.08 5.53 -6.91
N GLY A 43 -18.67 6.54 -7.68
CA GLY A 43 -19.46 7.75 -7.92
C GLY A 43 -19.83 8.43 -6.60
N ASN A 44 -21.11 8.79 -6.44
CA ASN A 44 -21.60 9.52 -5.26
C ASN A 44 -21.76 8.66 -3.99
N ARG A 45 -21.38 7.38 -4.01
CA ARG A 45 -21.51 6.52 -2.83
C ARG A 45 -20.43 6.86 -1.81
N ASN A 46 -20.85 7.24 -0.60
CA ASN A 46 -19.93 7.42 0.52
C ASN A 46 -19.36 6.05 0.97
N MET A 47 -18.03 5.92 0.91
CA MET A 47 -17.28 4.72 1.28
C MET A 47 -16.58 4.82 2.65
N GLY A 48 -16.85 5.88 3.40
CA GLY A 48 -16.24 6.20 4.69
C GLY A 48 -14.99 7.07 4.57
N ASN A 49 -14.26 7.20 5.68
CA ASN A 49 -13.08 8.06 5.81
C ASN A 49 -11.77 7.30 6.03
N MET A 50 -11.79 5.98 5.83
CA MET A 50 -10.60 5.12 5.82
C MET A 50 -10.35 4.65 4.38
N VAL A 51 -10.23 5.64 3.50
CA VAL A 51 -10.19 5.46 2.05
C VAL A 51 -8.96 6.13 1.44
N ALA A 52 -8.64 5.77 0.21
CA ALA A 52 -7.54 6.36 -0.54
C ALA A 52 -7.81 6.39 -2.06
N ALA A 53 -7.13 7.33 -2.72
CA ALA A 53 -7.01 7.40 -4.18
C ALA A 53 -5.65 6.83 -4.61
N ALA A 54 -5.64 6.01 -5.67
CA ALA A 54 -4.42 5.43 -6.22
C ALA A 54 -3.97 6.24 -7.43
N ASN A 55 -2.66 6.41 -7.65
CA ASN A 55 -2.18 7.02 -8.89
C ASN A 55 -2.49 6.16 -10.12
N ASP A 56 -2.39 6.72 -11.33
CA ASP A 56 -2.79 6.04 -12.57
C ASP A 56 -2.25 4.60 -12.71
N ARG A 57 -0.99 4.38 -12.32
CA ARG A 57 -0.35 3.06 -12.37
C ARG A 57 -0.95 2.08 -11.36
N LEU A 58 -1.14 2.50 -10.11
CA LEU A 58 -1.72 1.64 -9.08
C LEU A 58 -3.23 1.47 -9.28
N TYR A 59 -3.91 2.52 -9.73
CA TYR A 59 -5.32 2.53 -10.09
C TYR A 59 -5.62 1.48 -11.17
N ASN A 60 -4.77 1.43 -12.21
CA ASN A 60 -4.77 0.43 -13.27
C ASN A 60 -6.18 0.22 -13.86
N ASN A 61 -6.76 1.29 -14.42
CA ASN A 61 -8.11 1.28 -15.00
C ASN A 61 -9.19 0.73 -14.04
N GLY A 62 -9.07 1.03 -12.74
CA GLY A 62 -10.01 0.60 -11.71
C GLY A 62 -9.78 -0.80 -11.18
N ALA A 63 -8.75 -1.53 -11.62
CA ALA A 63 -8.45 -2.87 -11.11
C ALA A 63 -8.11 -2.88 -9.61
N VAL A 64 -7.73 -1.74 -9.04
CA VAL A 64 -7.48 -1.61 -7.60
C VAL A 64 -8.75 -1.32 -6.77
N CYS A 65 -9.86 -0.94 -7.41
CA CYS A 65 -11.09 -0.54 -6.72
C CYS A 65 -11.55 -1.60 -5.72
N GLY A 66 -11.83 -1.17 -4.49
CA GLY A 66 -12.32 -2.03 -3.40
C GLY A 66 -11.24 -2.85 -2.70
N ARG A 67 -10.01 -2.88 -3.21
CA ARG A 67 -8.88 -3.53 -2.53
C ARG A 67 -8.41 -2.71 -1.34
N CYS A 68 -7.99 -3.39 -0.28
CA CYS A 68 -7.46 -2.74 0.91
C CYS A 68 -5.95 -2.88 1.02
N TYR A 69 -5.32 -1.85 1.58
CA TYR A 69 -3.88 -1.79 1.80
C TYR A 69 -3.60 -1.34 3.23
N ALA A 70 -2.66 -2.03 3.88
CA ALA A 70 -2.04 -1.53 5.09
C ALA A 70 -0.93 -0.54 4.67
N VAL A 71 -0.96 0.67 5.20
CA VAL A 71 -0.08 1.78 4.84
C VAL A 71 0.61 2.28 6.10
N LYS A 72 1.92 2.49 6.01
CA LYS A 72 2.75 2.97 7.12
C LYS A 72 3.69 4.09 6.64
N CYS A 73 3.84 5.12 7.48
CA CYS A 73 4.82 6.17 7.26
C CYS A 73 6.24 5.61 7.38
N ALA A 74 7.07 5.90 6.37
CA ALA A 74 8.46 5.46 6.25
C ALA A 74 9.46 6.62 6.36
N GLY A 75 8.99 7.86 6.56
CA GLY A 75 9.81 9.03 6.82
C GLY A 75 9.38 10.26 6.03
N ALA A 76 10.20 11.31 6.11
CA ALA A 76 10.01 12.54 5.35
C ALA A 76 10.16 12.30 3.83
N ALA A 77 9.31 12.98 3.06
CA ALA A 77 9.44 13.08 1.61
C ALA A 77 9.98 14.46 1.22
N ALA A 78 10.55 14.55 0.01
CA ALA A 78 10.90 15.85 -0.56
C ALA A 78 9.64 16.71 -0.73
N GLY A 79 9.73 17.99 -0.38
CA GLY A 79 8.59 18.91 -0.35
C GLY A 79 7.71 18.81 0.90
N GLY A 80 8.03 17.90 1.83
CA GLY A 80 7.36 17.79 3.11
C GLY A 80 7.83 18.84 4.12
N GLY A 81 6.92 19.28 4.98
CA GLY A 81 7.19 20.23 6.06
C GLY A 81 7.35 19.56 7.44
N GLY A 82 7.69 20.38 8.43
CA GLY A 82 7.72 19.94 9.82
C GLY A 82 8.91 19.04 10.21
N GLY A 83 8.91 18.60 11.46
CA GLY A 83 9.93 17.69 12.01
C GLY A 83 9.74 16.24 11.55
N ASN A 84 9.99 15.28 12.45
CA ASN A 84 9.70 13.87 12.16
C ASN A 84 8.21 13.69 11.83
N PRO A 85 7.83 13.26 10.61
CA PRO A 85 6.43 13.24 10.22
C PRO A 85 5.70 12.02 10.77
N CYS A 86 6.39 10.91 11.06
CA CYS A 86 5.75 9.63 11.33
C CYS A 86 5.30 9.46 12.78
N THR A 87 4.07 8.96 12.97
CA THR A 87 3.55 8.57 14.30
C THR A 87 4.04 7.20 14.76
N GLY A 88 4.53 6.37 13.84
CA GLY A 88 4.90 4.98 14.06
C GLY A 88 3.76 3.97 13.86
N ALA A 89 2.52 4.46 13.70
CA ALA A 89 1.34 3.63 13.47
C ALA A 89 1.24 3.12 12.02
N SER A 90 0.25 2.26 11.78
CA SER A 90 -0.17 1.77 10.47
C SER A 90 -1.67 1.96 10.32
N VAL A 91 -2.15 2.12 9.09
CA VAL A 91 -3.57 2.30 8.77
C VAL A 91 -3.99 1.38 7.63
N THR A 92 -5.15 0.75 7.74
CA THR A 92 -5.78 0.04 6.61
C THR A 92 -6.72 1.00 5.88
N VAL A 93 -6.53 1.16 4.58
CA VAL A 93 -7.40 1.97 3.72
C VAL A 93 -7.96 1.15 2.56
N LYS A 94 -9.19 1.48 2.14
CA LYS A 94 -9.79 0.96 0.90
C LYS A 94 -9.49 1.88 -0.27
N MET A 95 -9.06 1.33 -1.40
CA MET A 95 -8.89 2.09 -2.63
C MET A 95 -10.25 2.35 -3.27
N VAL A 96 -10.62 3.62 -3.37
CA VAL A 96 -11.95 4.03 -3.85
C VAL A 96 -11.90 5.03 -5.00
N ASP A 97 -10.71 5.55 -5.34
CA ASP A 97 -10.59 6.66 -6.27
C ASP A 97 -9.30 6.59 -7.11
N ASN A 98 -9.25 7.42 -8.16
CA ASN A 98 -8.07 7.67 -8.96
C ASN A 98 -7.49 9.04 -8.62
N CYS A 99 -6.21 9.08 -8.27
CA CYS A 99 -5.44 10.30 -8.16
C CYS A 99 -4.75 10.53 -9.52
N ALA A 100 -5.50 11.12 -10.45
CA ALA A 100 -5.07 11.20 -11.84
C ALA A 100 -3.92 12.20 -12.02
N SER A 101 -2.89 11.82 -12.77
CA SER A 101 -1.79 12.74 -13.10
C SER A 101 -2.25 13.93 -13.94
N SER A 102 -3.33 13.78 -14.71
CA SER A 102 -4.00 14.87 -15.44
C SER A 102 -4.49 15.98 -14.54
N ASP A 103 -4.79 15.67 -13.28
CA ASP A 103 -5.32 16.60 -12.29
C ASP A 103 -4.19 17.14 -11.38
N GLY A 104 -2.93 16.87 -11.74
CA GLY A 104 -1.75 17.31 -11.01
C GLY A 104 -1.37 16.41 -9.82
N CYS A 105 -1.98 15.23 -9.69
CA CYS A 105 -1.61 14.32 -8.61
C CYS A 105 -0.21 13.72 -8.82
N THR A 106 0.63 13.81 -7.79
CA THR A 106 2.02 13.32 -7.81
C THR A 106 2.31 12.23 -6.79
N SER A 107 1.34 11.90 -5.92
CA SER A 107 1.49 10.85 -4.92
C SER A 107 1.31 9.45 -5.53
N THR A 108 1.74 8.42 -4.80
CA THR A 108 1.45 7.02 -5.15
C THR A 108 0.07 6.63 -4.61
N ILE A 109 -0.21 7.05 -3.37
CA ILE A 109 -1.48 6.87 -2.68
C ILE A 109 -1.84 8.21 -2.04
N ASP A 110 -2.96 8.80 -2.42
CA ASP A 110 -3.52 9.97 -1.76
C ASP A 110 -4.50 9.49 -0.69
N LEU A 111 -4.17 9.70 0.58
CA LEU A 111 -4.95 9.17 1.70
C LEU A 111 -6.09 10.13 2.04
N SER A 112 -7.21 9.60 2.52
CA SER A 112 -8.14 10.42 3.30
C SER A 112 -7.39 11.12 4.45
N ARG A 113 -7.78 12.36 4.76
CA ARG A 113 -7.17 13.16 5.83
C ARG A 113 -7.08 12.40 7.15
N GLU A 114 -8.13 11.66 7.51
CA GLU A 114 -8.20 10.87 8.73
C GLU A 114 -7.23 9.67 8.71
N ALA A 115 -7.08 9.01 7.56
CA ALA A 115 -6.10 7.93 7.41
C ALA A 115 -4.66 8.47 7.46
N PHE A 116 -4.38 9.60 6.82
CA PHE A 116 -3.08 10.25 6.88
C PHE A 116 -2.71 10.64 8.31
N ALA A 117 -3.63 11.31 9.02
CA ALA A 117 -3.42 11.77 10.40
C ALA A 117 -3.14 10.63 11.39
N LYS A 118 -3.52 9.37 11.06
CA LYS A 118 -3.14 8.22 11.88
C LYS A 118 -1.66 7.87 11.75
N ILE A 119 -1.06 8.02 10.56
CA ILE A 119 0.32 7.57 10.30
C ILE A 119 1.33 8.71 10.26
N ALA A 120 0.89 9.95 10.07
CA ALA A 120 1.75 11.11 10.03
C ALA A 120 1.10 12.42 10.47
N ASN A 121 1.92 13.39 10.86
CA ASN A 121 1.49 14.76 11.12
C ASN A 121 1.02 15.43 9.82
N LEU A 122 -0.19 16.00 9.82
CA LEU A 122 -0.77 16.72 8.68
C LEU A 122 0.12 17.87 8.18
N ASP A 123 0.90 18.52 9.05
CA ASP A 123 1.85 19.59 8.67
C ASP A 123 2.96 19.09 7.74
N ALA A 124 3.21 17.78 7.71
CA ALA A 124 4.14 17.20 6.75
C ALA A 124 3.65 17.35 5.32
N GLY A 125 2.34 17.27 5.08
CA GLY A 125 1.70 17.37 3.76
C GLY A 125 1.98 16.18 2.84
N VAL A 126 3.23 15.73 2.79
CA VAL A 126 3.72 14.63 1.96
C VAL A 126 4.75 13.80 2.73
N ILE A 127 4.63 12.47 2.64
CA ILE A 127 5.48 11.52 3.36
C ILE A 127 5.89 10.35 2.46
N ARG A 128 7.01 9.70 2.81
CA ARG A 128 7.32 8.38 2.27
C ARG A 128 6.46 7.35 2.99
N ILE A 129 5.96 6.37 2.24
CA ILE A 129 5.18 5.27 2.80
C ILE A 129 5.70 3.92 2.34
N THR A 130 5.46 2.90 3.16
CA THR A 130 5.35 1.52 2.70
C THR A 130 3.88 1.09 2.70
N TYR A 131 3.52 0.21 1.77
CA TYR A 131 2.17 -0.31 1.66
C TYR A 131 2.15 -1.75 1.14
N ASN A 132 1.18 -2.54 1.63
CA ASN A 132 0.98 -3.92 1.21
C ASN A 132 -0.52 -4.25 1.13
N PRO A 133 -0.93 -5.12 0.18
CA PRO A 133 -2.29 -5.64 0.17
C PRO A 133 -2.65 -6.26 1.52
N THR A 134 -3.90 -6.06 1.94
CA THR A 134 -4.47 -6.64 3.16
C THR A 134 -5.98 -6.84 2.98
N VAL A 135 -6.62 -7.47 3.97
CA VAL A 135 -8.08 -7.59 4.02
C VAL A 135 -8.71 -6.29 4.49
N CYS A 136 -9.88 -5.95 3.92
CA CYS A 136 -10.67 -4.86 4.46
C CYS A 136 -11.25 -5.26 5.83
N PRO A 137 -11.31 -4.33 6.80
CA PRO A 137 -12.03 -4.54 8.04
C PRO A 137 -13.54 -4.65 7.83
#